data_AF-J3P6S5-F1
#
_entry.id   AF-J3P6S5-F1
#
_cell.length_a   1.000
_cell.length_b   1.000
_cell.length_c   1.000
_cell.angle_alpha   90.00
_cell.angle_beta   90.00
_cell.angle_gamma   90.00
#
_symmetry.space_group_name_H-M   'P 1'
#
loop_
_entity.id
_entity.type
_entity.pdbx_description
1 polymer ?
#
loop_
_entity_poly.entity_id
_entity_poly.type
_entity_poly.pdbx_seq_one_letter_code
_entity_poly.pdbx_strand_id
1 'polypeptide(L)'
;MAGNQSQRPRHVESSVLPNLLLLDPGPDRDQVLDWLRVLSSPSPNDQLQLALYEVADLEAREAELLARTNSASASIAVLRDEIAATSGRIRVLDSYVEIPGGYQREPTSDNVRLVSQSRAESRFLLQHLQALQIRLSAAEIERGRAQFEIDQDVLCLLLLPLQCLLRLRP
;
A
#
# COMPACT_ATOMS: atom_id res chain seq x y z
N MET A 1 -33.41 -36.10 -18.18
CA MET A 1 -32.19 -35.38 -18.62
C MET A 1 -32.43 -33.87 -18.46
N ALA A 2 -31.38 -33.05 -18.59
CA ALA A 2 -31.37 -31.64 -18.19
C ALA A 2 -32.32 -30.71 -18.98
N GLY A 3 -32.58 -29.51 -18.45
CA GLY A 3 -33.40 -28.47 -19.10
C GLY A 3 -33.47 -27.17 -18.29
N ASN A 4 -32.45 -26.32 -18.40
CA ASN A 4 -32.28 -25.10 -17.61
C ASN A 4 -33.23 -23.93 -17.98
N GLN A 5 -33.66 -23.22 -16.94
CA GLN A 5 -33.66 -21.75 -16.76
C GLN A 5 -34.49 -20.78 -17.66
N SER A 6 -35.26 -19.96 -16.92
CA SER A 6 -35.46 -18.50 -17.06
C SER A 6 -35.94 -17.91 -18.40
N GLN A 7 -37.19 -17.44 -18.39
CA GLN A 7 -37.65 -16.40 -19.31
C GLN A 7 -37.50 -14.99 -18.71
N ARG A 8 -36.74 -14.19 -19.46
CA ARG A 8 -36.88 -12.74 -19.70
C ARG A 8 -36.33 -11.71 -18.69
N PRO A 9 -35.90 -10.54 -19.21
CA PRO A 9 -35.00 -9.63 -18.51
C PRO A 9 -35.73 -8.45 -17.84
N ARG A 10 -35.03 -7.78 -16.92
CA ARG A 10 -35.21 -6.36 -16.64
C ARG A 10 -33.87 -5.66 -16.85
N HIS A 11 -33.89 -4.60 -17.64
CA HIS A 11 -32.75 -3.81 -18.08
C HIS A 11 -33.04 -2.34 -17.76
N VAL A 12 -32.02 -1.46 -17.86
CA VAL A 12 -32.12 0.02 -17.76
C VAL A 12 -32.44 0.52 -16.33
N GLU A 13 -31.77 1.48 -15.68
CA GLU A 13 -30.47 2.21 -15.83
C GLU A 13 -30.13 2.77 -14.41
N SER A 14 -29.04 3.47 -14.06
CA SER A 14 -27.84 4.02 -14.72
C SER A 14 -26.66 3.94 -13.67
N SER A 15 -25.46 4.54 -13.72
CA SER A 15 -24.86 5.59 -14.56
C SER A 15 -23.34 5.45 -14.69
N VAL A 16 -22.86 5.47 -15.94
CA VAL A 16 -21.60 6.09 -16.39
C VAL A 16 -20.33 5.80 -15.55
N LEU A 17 -19.68 4.68 -15.85
CA LEU A 17 -18.26 4.74 -16.21
C LEU A 17 -18.20 4.52 -17.72
N PRO A 18 -17.68 5.47 -18.53
CA PRO A 18 -17.51 5.23 -19.96
C PRO A 18 -16.50 4.10 -20.14
N ASN A 19 -16.76 3.24 -21.13
CA ASN A 19 -15.94 2.09 -21.51
C ASN A 19 -14.46 2.26 -21.15
N LEU A 20 -14.01 1.48 -20.16
CA LEU A 20 -12.67 0.90 -20.24
C LEU A 20 -12.64 0.10 -21.54
N LEU A 21 -12.22 0.77 -22.61
CA LEU A 21 -11.71 0.09 -23.78
C LEU A 21 -10.61 -0.81 -23.24
N LEU A 22 -10.84 -2.11 -23.31
CA LEU A 22 -9.79 -3.10 -23.22
C LEU A 22 -8.82 -2.76 -24.36
N LEU A 23 -7.80 -1.97 -24.02
CA LEU A 23 -6.55 -1.97 -24.75
C LEU A 23 -6.11 -3.43 -24.72
N ASP A 24 -6.10 -4.06 -25.90
CA ASP A 24 -5.42 -5.36 -26.04
C ASP A 24 -4.04 -5.19 -25.41
N PRO A 25 -3.67 -6.04 -24.43
CA PRO A 25 -2.35 -5.94 -23.84
C PRO A 25 -1.34 -6.07 -24.97
N GLY A 26 -0.56 -5.01 -25.17
CA GLY A 26 0.49 -4.98 -26.19
C GLY A 26 1.44 -6.15 -26.00
N PRO A 27 2.23 -6.50 -27.04
CA PRO A 27 3.27 -7.52 -26.90
C PRO A 27 4.12 -7.23 -25.66
N ASP A 28 4.29 -8.25 -24.83
CA ASP A 28 4.97 -8.16 -23.54
C ASP A 28 6.37 -7.53 -23.72
N ARG A 29 6.85 -6.77 -22.72
CA ARG A 29 8.07 -5.94 -22.86
C ARG A 29 9.26 -6.75 -23.35
N ASP A 30 9.40 -7.98 -22.86
CA ASP A 30 10.46 -8.90 -23.26
C ASP A 30 10.30 -9.39 -24.71
N GLN A 31 9.07 -9.56 -25.22
CA GLN A 31 8.80 -9.91 -26.62
C GLN A 31 9.21 -8.77 -27.57
N VAL A 32 8.91 -7.52 -27.22
CA VAL A 32 9.32 -6.34 -28.00
C VAL A 32 10.85 -6.17 -27.97
N LEU A 33 11.47 -6.33 -26.79
CA LEU A 33 12.92 -6.27 -26.64
C LEU A 33 13.63 -7.37 -27.42
N ASP A 34 13.12 -8.60 -27.42
CA ASP A 34 13.68 -9.70 -28.22
C ASP A 34 13.48 -9.49 -29.72
N TRP A 35 12.34 -8.94 -30.15
CA TRP A 35 12.12 -8.58 -31.55
C TRP A 35 13.09 -7.48 -32.04
N LEU A 36 13.36 -6.48 -31.19
CA LEU A 36 14.32 -5.42 -31.46
C LEU A 36 15.78 -5.88 -31.39
N ARG A 37 16.11 -6.88 -30.56
CA ARG A 37 17.45 -7.53 -30.54
C ARG A 37 17.73 -8.31 -31.83
N VAL A 38 16.71 -8.82 -32.50
CA VAL A 38 16.83 -9.50 -33.80
C VAL A 38 17.08 -8.51 -34.95
N LEU A 39 16.62 -7.26 -34.82
CA LEU A 39 16.88 -6.20 -35.80
C LEU A 39 18.32 -5.65 -35.65
N SER A 40 19.18 -6.01 -36.62
CA SER A 40 20.63 -5.72 -36.58
C SER A 40 21.01 -4.23 -36.59
N SER A 41 20.04 -3.35 -36.82
CA SER A 41 20.15 -1.89 -36.67
C SER A 41 18.74 -1.31 -36.49
N PRO A 42 18.32 -0.89 -35.27
CA PRO A 42 16.97 -0.38 -35.07
C PRO A 42 16.82 0.97 -35.76
N SER A 43 15.84 1.06 -36.67
CA SER A 43 15.51 2.31 -37.35
C SER A 43 15.02 3.36 -36.33
N PRO A 44 15.08 4.66 -36.64
CA PRO A 44 14.55 5.69 -35.73
C PRO A 44 13.05 5.49 -35.40
N ASN A 45 12.30 4.78 -36.25
CA ASN A 45 10.90 4.43 -36.00
C ASN A 45 10.78 3.28 -34.97
N ASP A 46 11.68 2.29 -35.03
CA ASP A 46 11.73 1.18 -34.07
C ASP A 46 12.16 1.68 -32.67
N GLN A 47 13.08 2.65 -32.64
CA GLN A 47 13.50 3.32 -31.40
C GLN A 47 12.35 4.16 -30.79
N LEU A 48 11.54 4.83 -31.62
CA LEU A 48 10.35 5.55 -31.17
C LEU A 48 9.28 4.58 -30.63
N GLN A 49 9.06 3.43 -31.28
CA GLN A 49 8.15 2.41 -30.77
C GLN A 49 8.61 1.84 -29.43
N LEU A 50 9.91 1.52 -29.27
CA LEU A 50 10.47 1.11 -27.98
C LEU A 50 10.19 2.16 -26.90
N ALA A 51 10.47 3.43 -27.16
CA ALA A 51 10.25 4.50 -26.19
C ALA A 51 8.76 4.65 -25.81
N LEU A 52 7.83 4.45 -26.74
CA LEU A 52 6.39 4.46 -26.46
C LEU A 52 5.95 3.26 -25.59
N TYR A 53 6.51 2.07 -25.82
CA TYR A 53 6.28 0.90 -24.95
C TYR A 53 6.89 1.10 -23.56
N GLU A 54 8.10 1.65 -23.46
CA GLU A 54 8.74 1.96 -22.18
C GLU A 54 7.94 3.01 -21.39
N VAL A 55 7.36 4.03 -22.03
CA VAL A 55 6.45 4.98 -21.38
C VAL A 55 5.18 4.29 -20.89
N ALA A 56 4.53 3.46 -21.71
CA ALA A 56 3.30 2.76 -21.31
C ALA A 56 3.51 1.77 -20.14
N ASP A 57 4.65 1.08 -20.09
CA ASP A 57 5.06 0.21 -18.99
C ASP A 57 5.30 1.01 -17.69
N LEU A 58 5.97 2.17 -17.79
CA LEU A 58 6.19 3.08 -16.67
C LEU A 58 4.89 3.71 -16.15
N GLU A 59 3.95 4.09 -17.02
CA GLU A 59 2.61 4.59 -16.63
C GLU A 59 1.79 3.51 -15.89
N ALA A 60 1.81 2.26 -16.38
CA ALA A 60 1.13 1.14 -15.71
C ALA A 60 1.74 0.85 -14.33
N ARG A 61 3.07 0.89 -14.21
CA ARG A 61 3.79 0.70 -12.95
C ARG A 61 3.60 1.86 -11.98
N GLU A 62 3.51 3.10 -12.45
CA GLU A 62 3.16 4.27 -11.63
C GLU A 62 1.79 4.07 -10.96
N ALA A 63 0.79 3.62 -11.72
CA ALA A 63 -0.55 3.35 -11.18
C ALA A 63 -0.55 2.26 -10.07
N GLU A 64 0.25 1.19 -10.22
CA GLU A 64 0.43 0.17 -9.18
C GLU A 64 1.11 0.76 -7.92
N LEU A 65 2.22 1.49 -8.10
CA LEU A 65 2.96 2.08 -6.99
C LEU A 65 2.15 3.15 -6.25
N LEU A 66 1.33 3.93 -6.95
CA LEU A 66 0.36 4.85 -6.35
C LEU A 66 -0.73 4.10 -5.56
N ALA A 67 -1.24 2.98 -6.05
CA ALA A 67 -2.18 2.15 -5.29
C ALA A 67 -1.53 1.59 -4.01
N ARG A 68 -0.28 1.14 -4.09
CA ARG A 68 0.50 0.62 -2.94
C ARG A 68 0.82 1.71 -1.91
N THR A 69 1.27 2.90 -2.32
CA THR A 69 1.54 4.02 -1.39
C THR A 69 0.27 4.53 -0.71
N ASN A 70 -0.87 4.57 -1.41
CA ASN A 70 -2.16 4.92 -0.82
C ASN A 70 -2.64 3.87 0.20
N SER A 71 -2.56 2.59 -0.14
CA SER A 71 -2.90 1.47 0.77
C SER A 71 -2.02 1.46 2.04
N ALA A 72 -0.71 1.66 1.89
CA ALA A 72 0.22 1.78 3.01
C ALA A 72 -0.10 3.02 3.86
N SER A 73 -0.45 4.16 3.25
CA SER A 73 -0.82 5.38 3.97
C SER A 73 -2.12 5.23 4.78
N ALA A 74 -3.12 4.55 4.24
CA ALA A 74 -4.34 4.20 4.98
C ALA A 74 -4.03 3.27 6.16
N SER A 75 -3.18 2.26 5.94
CA SER A 75 -2.73 1.34 7.00
C SER A 75 -1.97 2.07 8.12
N ILE A 76 -1.10 3.03 7.77
CA ILE A 76 -0.38 3.89 8.73
C ILE A 76 -1.36 4.72 9.56
N ALA A 77 -2.42 5.28 8.97
CA ALA A 77 -3.42 6.04 9.70
C ALA A 77 -4.14 5.18 10.75
N VAL A 78 -4.64 4.00 10.35
CA VAL A 78 -5.30 3.05 11.27
C VAL A 78 -4.37 2.62 12.41
N LEU A 79 -3.11 2.27 12.11
CA LEU A 79 -2.14 1.87 13.12
C LEU A 79 -1.83 3.00 14.12
N ARG A 80 -1.81 4.26 13.69
CA ARG A 80 -1.62 5.41 14.58
C ARG A 80 -2.81 5.61 15.52
N ASP A 81 -4.03 5.43 15.04
CA ASP A 81 -5.24 5.48 15.86
C ASP A 81 -5.29 4.31 16.87
N GLU A 82 -4.93 3.08 16.44
CA GLU A 82 -4.82 1.92 17.32
C GLU A 82 -3.75 2.11 18.42
N ILE A 83 -2.59 2.69 18.07
CA ILE A 83 -1.54 3.03 19.04
C ILE A 83 -2.02 4.11 20.02
N ALA A 84 -2.69 5.16 19.54
CA ALA A 84 -3.23 6.22 20.39
C ALA A 84 -4.29 5.68 21.38
N ALA A 85 -5.21 4.85 20.89
CA ALA A 85 -6.23 4.19 21.72
C ALA A 85 -5.59 3.25 22.76
N THR A 86 -4.62 2.43 22.36
CA THR A 86 -3.90 1.50 23.26
C THR A 86 -3.12 2.26 24.33
N SER A 87 -2.42 3.33 23.95
CA SER A 87 -1.70 4.23 24.87
C SER A 87 -2.65 4.88 25.88
N GLY A 88 -3.83 5.32 25.43
CA GLY A 88 -4.87 5.86 26.30
C GLY A 88 -5.38 4.85 27.33
N ARG A 89 -5.58 3.58 26.92
CA ARG A 89 -6.00 2.49 27.83
C ARG A 89 -4.94 2.18 28.88
N ILE A 90 -3.66 2.15 28.51
CA ILE A 90 -2.54 1.98 29.45
C ILE A 90 -2.55 3.12 30.48
N ARG A 91 -2.61 4.38 30.02
CA ARG A 91 -2.65 5.56 30.90
C ARG A 91 -3.82 5.55 31.89
N VAL A 92 -4.99 5.06 31.46
CA VAL A 92 -6.16 4.88 32.34
C VAL A 92 -5.92 3.79 33.39
N LEU A 93 -5.35 2.64 33.00
CA LEU A 93 -4.99 1.57 33.94
C LEU A 93 -3.94 2.04 34.97
N ASP A 94 -2.93 2.78 34.53
CA ASP A 94 -1.90 3.32 35.42
C ASP A 94 -2.49 4.34 36.41
N SER A 95 -3.45 5.17 35.98
CA SER A 95 -4.15 6.09 36.90
C SER A 95 -5.00 5.41 38.00
N TYR A 96 -5.47 4.18 37.76
CA TYR A 96 -6.10 3.36 38.81
C TYR A 96 -5.09 2.78 39.81
N VAL A 97 -3.80 2.72 39.45
CA VAL A 97 -2.71 2.29 40.33
C VAL A 97 -2.12 3.49 41.10
N GLU A 98 -2.10 4.68 40.50
CA GLU A 98 -1.57 5.93 41.07
C GLU A 98 -2.53 6.68 42.02
N ILE A 99 -3.42 5.99 42.76
CA ILE A 99 -4.24 6.67 43.78
C ILE A 99 -3.32 7.22 44.88
N PRO A 100 -3.15 8.54 45.05
CA PRO A 100 -2.19 9.09 46.00
C PRO A 100 -2.69 8.92 47.43
N GLY A 101 -1.77 8.62 48.35
CA GLY A 101 -2.06 8.07 49.68
C GLY A 101 -3.14 8.77 50.52
N GLY A 102 -3.79 7.97 51.38
CA GLY A 102 -4.67 8.49 52.44
C GLY A 102 -5.42 7.39 53.19
N TYR A 103 -5.99 6.44 52.44
CA TYR A 103 -6.74 5.31 53.03
C TYR A 103 -6.15 3.98 52.58
N GLN A 104 -5.15 3.49 53.31
CA GLN A 104 -4.89 2.06 53.38
C GLN A 104 -6.10 1.39 54.05
N ARG A 105 -7.14 1.11 53.27
CA ARG A 105 -7.99 -0.04 53.57
C ARG A 105 -7.06 -1.26 53.56
N GLU A 106 -7.18 -2.11 54.57
CA GLU A 106 -6.42 -3.36 54.62
C GLU A 106 -6.54 -4.08 53.27
N PRO A 107 -5.45 -4.71 52.76
CA PRO A 107 -5.47 -5.35 51.46
C PRO A 107 -6.38 -6.58 51.50
N THR A 108 -7.66 -6.36 51.22
CA THR A 108 -8.62 -7.44 50.98
C THR A 108 -8.17 -8.28 49.78
N SER A 109 -8.54 -9.56 49.79
CA SER A 109 -8.25 -10.49 48.68
C SER A 109 -8.61 -9.91 47.31
N ASP A 110 -9.68 -9.13 47.27
CA ASP A 110 -10.26 -8.60 46.04
C ASP A 110 -9.46 -7.39 45.54
N ASN A 111 -8.99 -6.51 46.42
CA ASN A 111 -8.07 -5.43 46.06
C ASN A 111 -6.75 -6.00 45.50
N VAL A 112 -6.19 -7.04 46.13
CA VAL A 112 -4.96 -7.70 45.65
C VAL A 112 -5.19 -8.35 44.28
N ARG A 113 -6.33 -9.01 44.08
CA ARG A 113 -6.72 -9.58 42.78
C ARG A 113 -6.84 -8.51 41.70
N LEU A 114 -7.57 -7.41 41.95
CA LEU A 114 -7.77 -6.32 40.99
C LEU A 114 -6.44 -5.66 40.59
N VAL A 115 -5.54 -5.39 41.55
CA VAL A 115 -4.20 -4.86 41.25
C VAL A 115 -3.36 -5.87 40.45
N SER A 116 -3.46 -7.17 40.73
CA SER A 116 -2.75 -8.20 39.96
C SER A 116 -3.27 -8.33 38.52
N GLN A 117 -4.59 -8.18 38.32
CA GLN A 117 -5.25 -8.21 37.02
C GLN A 117 -4.91 -6.96 36.20
N SER A 118 -5.02 -5.76 36.78
CA SER A 118 -4.58 -4.50 36.18
C SER A 118 -3.12 -4.58 35.70
N ARG A 119 -2.20 -5.07 36.55
CA ARG A 119 -0.79 -5.29 36.18
C ARG A 119 -0.57 -6.35 35.10
N ALA A 120 -1.48 -7.30 34.92
CA ALA A 120 -1.41 -8.26 33.82
C ALA A 120 -1.93 -7.61 32.51
N GLU A 121 -3.01 -6.84 32.59
CA GLU A 121 -3.62 -6.13 31.47
C GLU A 121 -2.69 -5.02 30.93
N SER A 122 -2.08 -4.19 31.78
CA SER A 122 -1.07 -3.20 31.34
C SER A 122 0.12 -3.87 30.64
N ARG A 123 0.59 -5.04 31.13
CA ARG A 123 1.67 -5.79 30.46
C ARG A 123 1.25 -6.33 29.09
N PHE A 124 0.03 -6.84 28.97
CA PHE A 124 -0.53 -7.28 27.68
C PHE A 124 -0.66 -6.11 26.70
N LEU A 125 -1.20 -4.97 27.15
CA LEU A 125 -1.34 -3.78 26.32
C LEU A 125 0.00 -3.17 25.90
N LEU A 126 1.03 -3.21 26.75
CA LEU A 126 2.39 -2.81 26.38
C LEU A 126 2.99 -3.71 25.30
N GLN A 127 2.82 -5.04 25.40
CA GLN A 127 3.23 -5.98 24.36
C GLN A 127 2.47 -5.75 23.04
N HIS A 128 1.16 -5.48 23.13
CA HIS A 128 0.34 -5.16 21.97
C HIS A 128 0.78 -3.85 21.30
N LEU A 129 1.02 -2.79 22.10
CA LEU A 129 1.53 -1.50 21.63
C LEU A 129 2.89 -1.66 20.92
N GLN A 130 3.79 -2.47 21.47
CA GLN A 130 5.08 -2.77 20.83
C GLN A 130 4.89 -3.48 19.48
N ALA A 131 3.95 -4.43 19.39
CA ALA A 131 3.62 -5.10 18.12
C ALA A 131 3.01 -4.12 17.09
N LEU A 132 2.14 -3.20 17.51
CA LEU A 132 1.60 -2.15 16.65
C LEU A 132 2.69 -1.20 16.14
N GLN A 133 3.64 -0.80 16.99
CA GLN A 133 4.79 0.03 16.58
C GLN A 133 5.68 -0.66 15.54
N ILE A 134 5.89 -1.99 15.67
CA ILE A 134 6.63 -2.77 14.66
C ILE A 134 5.87 -2.84 13.33
N ARG A 135 4.54 -2.99 13.37
CA ARG A 135 3.70 -2.95 12.15
C ARG A 135 3.71 -1.57 11.49
N LEU A 136 3.69 -0.50 12.30
CA LEU A 136 3.76 0.88 11.81
C LEU A 136 5.07 1.15 11.08
N SER A 137 6.22 0.80 11.68
CA SER A 137 7.53 1.02 11.03
C SER A 137 7.69 0.19 9.76
N ALA A 138 7.17 -1.04 9.71
CA ALA A 138 7.14 -1.85 8.49
C ALA A 138 6.32 -1.17 7.36
N ALA A 139 5.12 -0.65 7.67
CA ALA A 139 4.28 0.06 6.71
C ALA A 139 4.90 1.39 6.23
N GLU A 140 5.58 2.12 7.12
CA GLU A 140 6.31 3.34 6.78
C GLU A 140 7.51 3.05 5.85
N ILE A 141 8.22 1.94 6.07
CA ILE A 141 9.29 1.47 5.17
C ILE A 141 8.72 1.06 3.81
N GLU A 142 7.62 0.32 3.76
CA GLU A 142 6.99 -0.09 2.50
C GLU A 142 6.55 1.12 1.68
N ARG A 143 5.86 2.08 2.31
CA ARG A 143 5.47 3.34 1.67
C ARG A 143 6.69 4.10 1.15
N GLY A 144 7.76 4.17 1.94
CA GLY A 144 9.01 4.84 1.54
C GLY A 144 9.69 4.18 0.34
N ARG A 145 9.65 2.85 0.23
CA ARG A 145 10.17 2.12 -0.94
C ARG A 145 9.32 2.38 -2.18
N ALA A 146 8.00 2.26 -2.08
CA ALA A 146 7.11 2.50 -3.21
C ALA A 146 7.20 3.96 -3.70
N GLN A 147 7.35 4.94 -2.80
CA GLN A 147 7.62 6.34 -3.20
C GLN A 147 8.96 6.48 -3.91
N PHE A 148 10.02 5.86 -3.40
CA PHE A 148 11.35 5.90 -4.04
C PHE A 148 11.35 5.25 -5.44
N GLU A 149 10.58 4.17 -5.64
CA GLU A 149 10.37 3.59 -6.97
C GLU A 149 9.65 4.56 -7.92
N ILE A 150 8.60 5.26 -7.47
CA ILE A 150 7.95 6.33 -8.25
C ILE A 150 8.95 7.43 -8.61
N ASP A 151 9.72 7.91 -7.63
CA ASP A 151 10.71 8.97 -7.85
C ASP A 151 11.78 8.55 -8.88
N GLN A 152 12.18 7.27 -8.90
CA GLN A 152 13.08 6.71 -9.92
C GLN A 152 12.42 6.60 -11.29
N ASP A 153 11.19 6.10 -11.38
CA ASP A 153 10.48 5.91 -12.64
C ASP A 153 10.15 7.28 -13.30
N VAL A 154 9.80 8.30 -12.50
CA VAL A 154 9.66 9.70 -12.96
C VAL A 154 10.98 10.26 -13.50
N LEU A 155 12.12 9.99 -12.84
CA LEU A 155 13.43 10.39 -13.37
C LEU A 155 13.76 9.69 -14.69
N CYS A 156 13.39 8.41 -14.85
CA CYS A 156 13.53 7.68 -16.12
C CYS A 156 12.70 8.33 -17.23
N LEU A 157 11.42 8.66 -16.97
CA LEU A 157 10.55 9.38 -17.92
C LEU A 157 11.13 10.74 -18.35
N LEU A 158 11.72 11.50 -17.42
CA LEU A 158 12.35 12.78 -17.72
C LEU A 158 13.66 12.65 -18.53
N LEU A 159 14.37 11.52 -18.40
CA LEU A 159 15.63 11.26 -19.10
C LEU A 159 15.44 10.57 -20.47
N LEU A 160 14.33 9.86 -20.69
CA LEU A 160 13.99 9.19 -21.96
C LEU A 160 14.09 10.12 -23.19
N PRO A 161 13.52 11.34 -23.19
CA PRO A 161 13.66 12.28 -24.31
C PRO A 161 15.11 12.67 -24.61
N LEU A 162 15.94 12.83 -23.57
CA LEU A 162 17.37 13.15 -23.73
C LEU A 162 18.13 11.97 -24.32
N GLN A 163 17.82 10.74 -23.93
CA GLN A 163 18.42 9.53 -24.51
C GLN A 163 18.04 9.37 -25.99
N CYS A 164 16.78 9.64 -26.35
CA CYS A 164 16.33 9.65 -27.75
C CYS A 164 17.08 10.71 -28.57
N LEU A 165 17.19 11.95 -28.06
CA LEU A 165 17.92 13.04 -28.73
C LEU A 165 19.43 12.76 -28.89
N LEU A 166 20.03 12.01 -27.96
CA LEU A 166 21.44 11.59 -28.06
C LEU A 166 21.65 10.45 -29.07
N ARG A 167 20.69 9.52 -29.20
CA ARG A 167 20.74 8.41 -30.17
C ARG A 167 20.40 8.83 -31.61
N LEU A 168 19.70 9.95 -31.78
CA LEU A 168 19.32 10.51 -33.09
C LEU A 168 20.37 11.45 -33.70
N ARG A 169 21.54 11.64 -33.07
CA ARG A 169 22.66 12.35 -33.69
C ARG A 169 23.48 11.41 -34.59
N PRO A 170 23.80 11.81 -35.83
CA PRO A 170 24.65 11.04 -36.76
C PRO A 170 26.14 11.08 -36.38
#